data_AF-A0AAW3EJQ7-F1
#
_entry.id   AF-A0AAW3EJQ7-F1
#
_cell.length_a   1.000
_cell.length_b   1.000
_cell.length_c   1.000
_cell.angle_alpha   90.00
_cell.angle_beta   90.00
_cell.angle_gamma   90.00
#
_symmetry.space_group_name_H-M   'P 1'
#
loop_
_entity.id
_entity.type
_entity.pdbx_description
1 polymer ?
#
loop_
_entity_poly.entity_id
_entity_poly.type
_entity_poly.pdbx_seq_one_letter_code
_entity_poly.pdbx_strand_id
1 'polypeptide(L)'
;MKLSDFCLSIYKEQDRVNQNGIAPVQGEINAMIQLIYKEYNNGLRQYAAPYRADEVVSFCMSENEQFDEKNLADLIALVFDAITENNRNPMLWGDTVSIQAEIAHTFTVLIHGSEGEVLPNGTGPLSKGFTSYDAIKEAFIKELEKKPFNLF
;
A
#
# COMPACT_ATOMS: atom_id res chain seq x y z
N MET A 1 -12.09 -11.76 -4.40
CA MET A 1 -11.26 -12.28 -3.27
C MET A 1 -11.25 -11.22 -2.17
N LYS A 2 -11.18 -11.59 -0.89
CA LYS A 2 -11.09 -10.57 0.19
C LYS A 2 -9.70 -9.94 0.22
N LEU A 3 -9.64 -8.67 0.61
CA LEU A 3 -8.38 -7.92 0.79
C LEU A 3 -7.39 -8.68 1.68
N SER A 4 -7.84 -9.12 2.84
CA SER A 4 -7.02 -9.86 3.81
C SER A 4 -6.45 -11.18 3.27
N ASP A 5 -7.23 -11.90 2.47
CA ASP A 5 -6.78 -13.15 1.83
C ASP A 5 -5.73 -12.86 0.74
N PHE A 6 -5.97 -11.82 -0.06
CA PHE A 6 -5.06 -11.39 -1.13
C PHE A 6 -3.72 -10.88 -0.59
N CYS A 7 -3.74 -9.99 0.40
CA CYS A 7 -2.52 -9.49 1.03
C CYS A 7 -1.73 -10.64 1.67
N LEU A 8 -2.41 -11.60 2.31
CA LEU A 8 -1.75 -12.78 2.87
C LEU A 8 -1.13 -13.66 1.78
N SER A 9 -1.81 -13.85 0.64
CA SER A 9 -1.26 -14.68 -0.45
C SER A 9 0.00 -14.05 -1.03
N ILE A 10 -0.03 -12.75 -1.33
CA ILE A 10 1.14 -12.02 -1.85
C ILE A 10 2.26 -11.96 -0.81
N TYR A 11 1.94 -11.73 0.46
CA TYR A 11 2.96 -11.62 1.52
C TYR A 11 3.72 -12.94 1.74
N LYS A 12 3.14 -14.08 1.37
CA LYS A 12 3.81 -15.38 1.39
C LYS A 12 4.72 -15.60 0.19
N GLU A 13 4.67 -14.74 -0.81
CA GLU A 13 5.57 -14.82 -1.97
C GLU A 13 6.92 -14.18 -1.65
N GLN A 14 7.96 -14.69 -2.33
CA GLN A 14 9.33 -14.20 -2.22
C GLN A 14 9.86 -14.21 -0.76
N ASP A 15 10.77 -13.30 -0.43
CA ASP A 15 11.43 -13.20 0.87
C ASP A 15 10.79 -12.15 1.81
N ARG A 16 9.50 -11.84 1.61
CA ARG A 16 8.80 -10.74 2.32
C ARG A 16 8.81 -10.90 3.83
N VAL A 17 8.73 -12.13 4.33
CA VAL A 17 8.78 -12.42 5.77
C VAL A 17 10.10 -11.92 6.37
N ASN A 18 11.24 -12.24 5.75
CA ASN A 18 12.54 -11.80 6.25
C ASN A 18 12.75 -10.30 6.04
N GLN A 19 12.28 -9.75 4.93
CA GLN A 19 12.38 -8.33 4.60
C GLN A 19 11.61 -7.42 5.56
N ASN A 20 10.48 -7.90 6.08
CA ASN A 20 9.57 -7.13 6.92
C ASN A 20 9.58 -7.52 8.40
N GLY A 21 10.13 -8.69 8.76
CA GLY A 21 10.22 -9.15 10.14
C GLY A 21 8.88 -9.57 10.77
N ILE A 22 7.81 -9.67 9.96
CA ILE A 22 6.46 -10.02 10.40
C ILE A 22 6.08 -11.41 9.89
N ALA A 23 5.53 -12.23 10.78
CA ALA A 23 5.09 -13.59 10.44
C ALA A 23 3.88 -13.57 9.47
N PRO A 24 3.80 -14.49 8.49
CA PRO A 24 2.74 -14.52 7.49
C PRO A 24 1.46 -15.18 8.04
N VAL A 25 0.88 -14.59 9.08
CA VAL A 25 -0.35 -15.06 9.74
C VAL A 25 -1.44 -13.99 9.67
N GLN A 26 -2.71 -14.42 9.61
CA GLN A 26 -3.83 -13.53 9.29
C GLN A 26 -3.94 -12.30 10.21
N GLY A 27 -3.71 -12.48 11.51
CA GLY A 27 -3.78 -11.39 12.49
C GLY A 27 -2.78 -10.27 12.20
N GLU A 28 -1.55 -10.63 11.86
CA GLU A 28 -0.48 -9.67 11.54
C GLU A 28 -0.77 -8.93 10.23
N ILE A 29 -1.16 -9.67 9.18
CA ILE A 29 -1.54 -9.06 7.90
C ILE A 29 -2.71 -8.09 8.07
N ASN A 30 -3.71 -8.47 8.88
CA ASN A 30 -4.83 -7.58 9.19
C ASN A 30 -4.36 -6.32 9.92
N ALA A 31 -3.41 -6.42 10.87
CA ALA A 31 -2.87 -5.26 11.56
C ALA A 31 -2.12 -4.31 10.59
N MET A 32 -1.33 -4.86 9.67
CA MET A 32 -0.64 -4.10 8.62
C MET A 32 -1.65 -3.37 7.71
N ILE A 33 -2.69 -4.08 7.23
CA ILE A 33 -3.77 -3.49 6.42
C ILE A 33 -4.47 -2.35 7.17
N GLN A 34 -4.78 -2.56 8.46
CA GLN A 34 -5.45 -1.55 9.28
C GLN A 34 -4.59 -0.29 9.47
N LEU A 35 -3.28 -0.46 9.62
CA LEU A 35 -2.34 0.66 9.70
C LEU A 35 -2.30 1.44 8.39
N ILE A 36 -2.23 0.75 7.24
CA ILE A 36 -2.27 1.38 5.92
C ILE A 36 -3.57 2.16 5.72
N TYR A 37 -4.71 1.55 6.08
CA TYR A 37 -6.01 2.19 5.99
C TYR A 37 -6.14 3.42 6.91
N LYS A 38 -5.55 3.37 8.11
CA LYS A 38 -5.52 4.52 9.01
C LYS A 38 -4.76 5.69 8.38
N GLU A 39 -3.61 5.43 7.75
CA GLU A 39 -2.84 6.48 7.08
C GLU A 39 -3.50 7.00 5.80
N TYR A 40 -4.20 6.13 5.06
CA TYR A 40 -5.09 6.58 3.98
C TYR A 40 -6.07 7.65 4.49
N ASN A 41 -6.77 7.41 5.60
CA ASN A 41 -7.70 8.39 6.16
C ASN A 41 -7.01 9.65 6.73
N ASN A 42 -5.78 9.52 7.26
CA ASN A 42 -5.05 10.64 7.84
C ASN A 42 -4.48 11.59 6.77
N GLY A 43 -3.78 11.03 5.77
CA GLY A 43 -3.06 11.78 4.74
C GLY A 43 -3.95 12.25 3.61
N LEU A 44 -5.07 11.57 3.38
CA LEU A 44 -5.99 11.83 2.28
C LEU A 44 -7.38 12.15 2.79
N ARG A 45 -7.50 13.15 3.67
CA ARG A 45 -8.78 13.54 4.29
C ARG A 45 -9.93 13.78 3.30
N GLN A 46 -9.61 14.22 2.08
CA GLN A 46 -10.58 14.41 1.00
C GLN A 46 -11.17 13.10 0.45
N TYR A 47 -10.49 11.98 0.70
CA TYR A 47 -10.88 10.61 0.37
C TYR A 47 -11.21 9.78 1.63
N ALA A 48 -11.36 10.41 2.79
CA ALA A 48 -11.63 9.70 4.04
C ALA A 48 -12.88 8.83 3.89
N ALA A 49 -12.72 7.54 4.12
CA ALA A 49 -13.80 6.58 4.02
C ALA A 49 -14.39 6.34 5.43
N PRO A 50 -15.72 6.25 5.59
CA PRO A 50 -16.37 6.19 6.91
C PRO A 50 -16.35 4.79 7.55
N TYR A 51 -15.47 3.89 7.10
CA TYR A 51 -15.46 2.50 7.51
C TYR A 51 -14.57 2.28 8.73
N ARG A 52 -14.88 1.26 9.53
CA ARG A 52 -13.97 0.84 10.60
C ARG A 52 -12.82 0.03 10.01
N ALA A 53 -11.64 0.15 10.61
CA ALA A 53 -10.44 -0.53 10.11
C ALA A 53 -10.60 -2.06 10.08
N ASP A 54 -11.34 -2.64 11.02
CA ASP A 54 -11.65 -4.07 11.08
C ASP A 54 -12.67 -4.54 10.03
N GLU A 55 -13.42 -3.63 9.41
CA GLU A 55 -14.33 -3.94 8.31
C GLU A 55 -13.57 -4.01 6.97
N VAL A 56 -12.60 -3.10 6.78
CA VAL A 56 -11.85 -2.95 5.51
C VAL A 56 -11.12 -4.24 5.12
N VAL A 57 -10.58 -4.99 6.08
CA VAL A 57 -9.89 -6.27 5.82
C VAL A 57 -10.77 -7.29 5.10
N SER A 58 -12.10 -7.16 5.21
CA SER A 58 -13.07 -8.06 4.59
C SER A 58 -13.62 -7.54 3.24
N PHE A 59 -13.17 -6.37 2.78
CA PHE A 59 -13.63 -5.81 1.51
C PHE A 59 -13.16 -6.67 0.34
N CYS A 60 -13.98 -6.70 -0.72
CA CYS A 60 -13.68 -7.47 -1.91
C CYS A 60 -12.76 -6.67 -2.85
N MET A 61 -11.65 -7.29 -3.22
CA MET A 61 -10.84 -6.88 -4.36
C MET A 61 -11.65 -6.98 -5.65
N SER A 62 -11.29 -6.19 -6.64
CA SER A 62 -11.78 -6.35 -8.01
C SER A 62 -11.43 -7.74 -8.56
N GLU A 63 -12.28 -8.24 -9.46
CA GLU A 63 -12.15 -9.60 -9.99
C GLU A 63 -11.19 -9.67 -11.18
N ASN A 64 -10.73 -10.88 -11.52
CA ASN A 64 -9.97 -11.16 -12.75
C ASN A 64 -8.71 -10.29 -12.93
N GLU A 65 -7.93 -10.10 -11.85
CA GLU A 65 -6.67 -9.33 -11.86
C GLU A 65 -6.84 -7.86 -12.29
N GLN A 66 -8.07 -7.35 -12.23
CA GLN A 66 -8.37 -5.96 -12.51
C GLN A 66 -7.99 -5.08 -11.32
N PHE A 67 -7.75 -3.81 -11.63
CA PHE A 67 -7.58 -2.75 -10.68
C PHE A 67 -8.64 -1.67 -10.90
N ASP A 68 -9.32 -1.27 -9.83
CA ASP A 68 -10.23 -0.13 -9.80
C ASP A 68 -9.76 0.88 -8.74
N GLU A 69 -9.38 2.08 -9.19
CA GLU A 69 -8.97 3.19 -8.31
C GLU A 69 -10.07 3.63 -7.34
N LYS A 70 -11.33 3.31 -7.61
CA LYS A 70 -12.47 3.61 -6.74
C LYS A 70 -12.75 2.50 -5.74
N ASN A 71 -12.18 1.32 -5.95
CA ASN A 71 -12.25 0.22 -5.01
C ASN A 71 -11.19 0.43 -3.92
N LEU A 72 -11.66 0.73 -2.70
CA LEU A 72 -10.78 0.93 -1.56
C LEU A 72 -9.92 -0.31 -1.27
N ALA A 73 -10.43 -1.53 -1.48
CA ALA A 73 -9.63 -2.74 -1.29
C ALA A 73 -8.42 -2.77 -2.23
N ASP A 74 -8.63 -2.45 -3.50
CA ASP A 74 -7.55 -2.45 -4.51
C ASP A 74 -6.46 -1.42 -4.18
N LEU A 75 -6.85 -0.22 -3.75
CA LEU A 75 -5.91 0.83 -3.33
C LEU A 75 -5.06 0.39 -2.13
N ILE A 76 -5.69 -0.13 -1.08
CA ILE A 76 -5.00 -0.56 0.14
C ILE A 76 -4.10 -1.76 -0.17
N ALA A 77 -4.57 -2.69 -1.00
CA ALA A 77 -3.79 -3.83 -1.45
C ALA A 77 -2.55 -3.42 -2.23
N LEU A 78 -2.66 -2.46 -3.15
CA LEU A 78 -1.54 -1.97 -3.94
C LEU A 78 -0.45 -1.33 -3.08
N VAL A 79 -0.85 -0.53 -2.09
CA VAL A 79 0.09 0.08 -1.13
C VAL A 79 0.71 -0.98 -0.21
N PHE A 80 -0.08 -1.93 0.28
CA PHE A 80 0.42 -3.07 1.05
C PHE A 80 1.47 -3.86 0.26
N ASP A 81 1.17 -4.14 -1.00
CA ASP A 81 2.04 -4.89 -1.89
C ASP A 81 3.37 -4.15 -2.09
N ALA A 82 3.30 -2.87 -2.47
CA ALA A 82 4.49 -2.05 -2.71
C ALA A 82 5.37 -1.88 -1.46
N ILE A 83 4.78 -1.57 -0.30
CA ILE A 83 5.56 -1.33 0.92
C ILE A 83 6.21 -2.63 1.41
N THR A 84 5.51 -3.76 1.34
CA THR A 84 6.08 -5.04 1.79
C THR A 84 7.09 -5.62 0.81
N GLU A 85 6.97 -5.31 -0.49
CA GLU A 85 7.95 -5.69 -1.50
C GLU A 85 9.25 -4.87 -1.43
N ASN A 86 9.14 -3.57 -1.11
CA ASN A 86 10.28 -2.65 -1.10
C ASN A 86 10.95 -2.51 0.28
N ASN A 87 10.27 -2.84 1.38
CA ASN A 87 10.87 -2.78 2.70
C ASN A 87 12.07 -3.74 2.80
N ARG A 88 13.18 -3.26 3.35
CA ARG A 88 14.38 -4.05 3.63
C ARG A 88 14.82 -3.93 5.10
N ASN A 89 13.97 -3.34 5.93
CA ASN A 89 14.16 -3.15 7.35
C ASN A 89 13.12 -3.97 8.14
N PRO A 90 13.51 -5.13 8.72
CA PRO A 90 12.61 -5.99 9.47
C PRO A 90 12.05 -5.35 10.75
N MET A 91 12.63 -4.23 11.20
CA MET A 91 12.19 -3.51 12.39
C MET A 91 11.20 -2.38 12.08
N LEU A 92 11.01 -2.04 10.79
CA LEU A 92 10.20 -0.87 10.38
C LEU A 92 8.78 -0.94 10.94
N TRP A 93 8.12 -2.09 10.85
CA TRP A 93 6.75 -2.28 11.34
C TRP A 93 6.62 -2.13 12.87
N GLY A 94 7.72 -2.27 13.62
CA GLY A 94 7.77 -2.02 15.06
C GLY A 94 7.97 -0.55 15.43
N ASP A 95 8.49 0.29 14.52
CA ASP A 95 8.64 1.73 14.70
C ASP A 95 7.44 2.45 14.07
N THR A 96 6.46 2.77 14.91
CA THR A 96 5.19 3.38 14.49
C THR A 96 5.40 4.68 13.70
N VAL A 97 6.34 5.55 14.10
CA VAL A 97 6.50 6.85 13.43
C VAL A 97 7.06 6.64 12.03
N SER A 98 8.10 5.81 11.92
CA SER A 98 8.77 5.54 10.65
C SER A 98 7.85 4.81 9.66
N ILE A 99 7.15 3.75 10.08
CA ILE A 99 6.23 3.04 9.17
C ILE A 99 5.07 3.94 8.70
N GLN A 100 4.54 4.82 9.56
CA GLN A 100 3.49 5.74 9.16
C GLN A 100 3.98 6.75 8.11
N ALA A 101 5.20 7.26 8.27
CA ALA A 101 5.83 8.13 7.28
C ALA A 101 6.02 7.40 5.94
N GLU A 102 6.46 6.14 5.98
CA GLU A 102 6.65 5.35 4.75
C GLU A 102 5.34 5.03 4.04
N ILE A 103 4.28 4.70 4.78
CA ILE A 103 2.95 4.50 4.20
C ILE A 103 2.44 5.81 3.58
N ALA A 104 2.58 6.93 4.28
CA ALA A 104 2.15 8.23 3.78
C ALA A 104 2.90 8.62 2.49
N HIS A 105 4.23 8.45 2.47
CA HIS A 105 5.07 8.63 1.29
C HIS A 105 4.58 7.75 0.13
N THR A 106 4.33 6.47 0.40
CA THR A 106 3.85 5.50 -0.59
C THR A 106 2.53 5.95 -1.23
N PHE A 107 1.57 6.44 -0.43
CA PHE A 107 0.34 7.06 -0.97
C PHE A 107 0.60 8.33 -1.79
N THR A 108 1.49 9.20 -1.31
CA THR A 108 1.87 10.43 -2.03
C THR A 108 2.43 10.10 -3.41
N VAL A 109 3.32 9.10 -3.50
CA VAL A 109 3.87 8.66 -4.79
C VAL A 109 2.80 8.04 -5.69
N LEU A 110 1.90 7.23 -5.14
CA LEU A 110 0.80 6.63 -5.90
C LEU A 110 -0.08 7.69 -6.58
N ILE A 111 -0.37 8.79 -5.87
CA ILE A 111 -1.32 9.81 -6.31
C ILE A 111 -0.63 10.91 -7.14
N HIS A 112 0.53 11.38 -6.69
CA HIS A 112 1.20 12.57 -7.22
C HIS A 112 2.52 12.25 -7.95
N GLY A 113 2.99 11.01 -7.91
CA GLY A 113 4.25 10.58 -8.50
C GLY A 113 5.45 10.82 -7.58
N SER A 114 6.64 10.46 -8.06
CA SER A 114 7.92 10.57 -7.31
C SER A 114 8.27 11.97 -6.79
N GLU A 115 7.71 13.02 -7.39
CA GLU A 115 7.88 14.42 -6.94
C GLU A 115 6.71 14.92 -6.08
N GLY A 116 5.79 14.04 -5.68
CA GLY A 116 4.54 14.41 -5.01
C GLY A 116 4.69 15.20 -3.72
N GLU A 117 5.79 14.99 -2.98
CA GLU A 117 6.11 15.75 -1.76
C GLU A 117 6.48 17.22 -2.04
N VAL A 118 6.96 17.52 -3.26
CA VAL A 118 7.40 18.86 -3.69
C VAL A 118 6.39 19.50 -4.64
N LEU A 119 5.69 18.69 -5.42
CA LEU A 119 4.71 19.08 -6.44
C LEU A 119 3.38 18.36 -6.17
N PRO A 120 2.50 18.91 -5.30
CA PRO A 120 1.24 18.26 -4.91
C PRO A 120 0.20 18.19 -6.04
N ASN A 121 0.48 18.82 -7.20
CA ASN A 121 -0.36 18.74 -8.40
C ASN A 121 0.22 17.74 -9.44
N GLY A 122 1.22 16.95 -9.06
CA GLY A 122 1.79 15.91 -9.92
C GLY A 122 0.78 14.81 -10.26
N THR A 123 1.11 14.03 -11.29
CA THR A 123 0.30 12.92 -11.78
C THR A 123 1.00 11.59 -11.50
N GLY A 124 0.58 10.92 -10.43
CA GLY A 124 1.07 9.60 -10.06
C GLY A 124 0.49 8.47 -10.92
N PRO A 125 0.92 7.22 -10.67
CA PRO A 125 0.39 6.03 -11.34
C PRO A 125 -1.14 5.95 -11.35
N LEU A 126 -1.80 6.40 -10.28
CA LEU A 126 -3.26 6.37 -10.17
C LEU A 126 -3.95 7.14 -11.31
N SER A 127 -3.39 8.28 -11.70
CA SER A 127 -3.94 9.15 -12.76
C SER A 127 -3.76 8.64 -14.20
N LYS A 128 -3.07 7.50 -14.39
CA LYS A 128 -2.69 6.98 -15.71
C LYS A 128 -3.71 5.98 -16.29
N GLY A 129 -4.82 5.71 -15.58
CA GLY A 129 -5.95 4.92 -16.11
C GLY A 129 -5.66 3.44 -16.30
N PHE A 130 -4.78 2.86 -15.48
CA PHE A 130 -4.52 1.42 -15.49
C PHE A 130 -5.75 0.63 -15.04
N THR A 131 -6.04 -0.47 -15.73
CA THR A 131 -7.13 -1.39 -15.40
C THR A 131 -6.64 -2.77 -14.95
N SER A 132 -5.35 -3.03 -15.05
CA SER A 132 -4.68 -4.27 -14.62
C SER A 132 -3.89 -3.99 -13.35
N TYR A 133 -4.02 -4.89 -12.36
CA TYR A 133 -3.30 -4.81 -11.09
C TYR A 133 -1.79 -4.83 -11.28
N ASP A 134 -1.27 -5.76 -12.08
CA ASP A 134 0.17 -5.86 -12.33
C ASP A 134 0.71 -4.63 -13.08
N ALA A 135 -0.04 -4.10 -14.03
CA ALA A 135 0.39 -2.92 -14.80
C ALA A 135 0.52 -1.67 -13.92
N ILE A 136 -0.45 -1.43 -13.02
CA ILE A 136 -0.34 -0.30 -12.09
C ILE A 136 0.77 -0.54 -11.06
N LYS A 137 0.93 -1.78 -10.56
CA LYS A 137 2.00 -2.14 -9.64
C LYS A 137 3.37 -1.87 -10.25
N GLU A 138 3.64 -2.35 -11.46
CA GLU A 138 4.92 -2.13 -12.13
C GLU A 138 5.21 -0.64 -12.30
N ALA A 139 4.21 0.14 -12.75
CA ALA A 139 4.35 1.59 -12.87
C ALA A 139 4.59 2.27 -11.52
N PHE A 140 3.98 1.76 -10.45
CA PHE A 140 4.09 2.31 -9.12
C PHE A 140 5.45 2.03 -8.48
N ILE A 141 5.94 0.79 -8.54
CA ILE A 141 7.29 0.44 -8.08
C ILE A 141 8.35 1.28 -8.78
N LYS A 142 8.24 1.48 -10.11
CA LYS A 142 9.15 2.35 -10.87
C LYS A 142 9.15 3.81 -10.41
N GLU A 143 8.04 4.32 -9.88
CA GLU A 143 8.02 5.66 -9.29
C GLU A 143 8.67 5.69 -7.91
N LEU A 144 8.44 4.67 -7.07
CA LEU A 144 9.07 4.55 -5.75
C LEU A 144 10.60 4.42 -5.84
N GLU A 145 11.11 3.71 -6.85
CA GLU A 145 12.55 3.55 -7.07
C GLU A 145 13.28 4.88 -7.41
N LYS A 146 12.57 5.89 -7.90
CA LYS A 146 13.17 7.21 -8.20
C LYS A 146 13.53 7.99 -6.94
N LYS A 147 12.88 7.70 -5.82
CA LYS A 147 13.20 8.21 -4.48
C LYS A 147 13.04 7.07 -3.47
N PRO A 148 14.05 6.20 -3.34
CA PRO A 148 13.97 5.07 -2.43
C PRO A 148 13.80 5.57 -0.99
N PHE A 149 13.13 4.76 -0.16
CA PHE A 149 12.87 5.02 1.25
C PHE A 149 14.10 5.57 1.97
N ASN A 150 13.92 6.65 2.73
CA ASN A 150 14.99 7.20 3.55
C ASN A 150 15.14 6.30 4.79
N LEU A 151 15.99 5.28 4.67
CA LEU A 151 16.45 4.47 5.80
C LEU A 151 17.28 5.36 6.74
N PHE A 152 16.61 6.03 7.69
CA PHE A 152 17.26 6.69 8.82
C PHE A 152 17.38 5.73 10.01
#